data_AF-A0A3A1X326-F1
#
_entry.id   AF-A0A3A1X326-F1
#
_cell.length_a   1.000
_cell.length_b   1.000
_cell.length_c   1.000
_cell.angle_alpha   90.00
_cell.angle_beta   90.00
_cell.angle_gamma   90.00
#
_symmetry.space_group_name_H-M   'P 1'
#
loop_
_entity.id
_entity.type
_entity.pdbx_description
1 polymer ?
#
loop_
_entity_poly.entity_id
_entity_poly.type
_entity_poly.pdbx_seq_one_letter_code
_entity_poly.pdbx_strand_id
1 'polypeptide(L)'
;MTILPRKSWFNKSSDSVSKSYKCKPFGNLRELSHALVGEQAYKNNRLTRAALVSLAILTFITFIGNFAQLQLTAALPTIVREFNISVTTGQWLTSIFQLIMAIMVPLTAFLTRRFSTRQIVISSMILFTLGSIMAWLSNDFIMALAGRTLEAIGTGVMWPVLQITVFSVYPVTRRGMAMGSVGMAMSIAPAIGPTVGGVQTDFNGWRSIFLSLSIIGVISIVLSAFFLHNFGEQDRSAKADFFSVGLSIIGFGGVMFGFTNIEAYGISSAFSWAPMLVGTCGVAWFIMRQLRAHAGGKQPLLGINVLKNRYFTIGTACACLTFFAFSSIMVVIPLYIQSDRGFSATMSGLVLLPGAFGMAISQYFGGRMLDRFGVRPVAMAGSLILLFGTVMMSLIDMHTWIWWISIWQFTRQIGMGFLLMPVTTWSLNCLQQSELGDGSAVTNTMRQLWGAIGAPVLVVTMATFTQWHHLLTGVGSADNVAASIFGVQWTLRISAIITAIMALIVIFGVKGEGAGSAHQLARRAIDRMRVLHIPHASEHKDVMHDHTHHQY
;
A
#
# COMPACT_ATOMS: atom_id res chain seq x y z
N MET A 1 -62.92 51.83 29.12
CA MET A 1 -62.01 50.70 28.81
C MET A 1 -60.68 51.28 28.37
N THR A 2 -59.82 51.62 29.33
CA THR A 2 -58.62 50.85 29.74
C THR A 2 -57.35 51.24 28.96
N ILE A 3 -56.65 52.26 29.51
CA ILE A 3 -55.19 52.37 29.73
C ILE A 3 -54.23 52.31 28.52
N LEU A 4 -53.71 53.49 28.14
CA LEU A 4 -52.31 53.75 27.73
C LEU A 4 -51.45 54.00 29.01
N PRO A 5 -50.11 54.28 29.01
CA PRO A 5 -48.93 53.89 28.20
C PRO A 5 -47.67 53.59 29.10
N ARG A 6 -46.49 53.23 28.54
CA ARG A 6 -45.09 53.56 29.02
C ARG A 6 -44.06 52.60 28.35
N LYS A 7 -43.01 53.09 27.65
CA LYS A 7 -41.69 53.56 28.16
C LYS A 7 -40.94 52.45 28.92
N SER A 8 -39.64 52.17 28.81
CA SER A 8 -38.46 52.69 28.09
C SER A 8 -37.23 52.12 28.82
N TRP A 9 -36.05 52.25 28.20
CA TRP A 9 -34.70 52.25 28.80
C TRP A 9 -33.86 50.96 28.80
N PHE A 10 -32.91 50.98 27.86
CA PHE A 10 -31.47 50.86 28.07
C PHE A 10 -30.84 49.50 28.44
N ASN A 11 -30.01 49.07 27.48
CA ASN A 11 -28.59 48.77 27.66
C ASN A 11 -28.20 47.32 27.99
N LYS A 12 -27.71 46.60 26.97
CA LYS A 12 -26.40 45.94 27.04
C LYS A 12 -25.92 45.44 25.66
N SER A 13 -24.93 46.17 25.14
CA SER A 13 -23.72 45.65 24.47
C SER A 13 -23.84 44.48 23.48
N SER A 14 -23.65 44.76 22.19
CA SER A 14 -22.51 44.18 21.43
C SER A 14 -22.48 44.77 20.02
N ASP A 15 -21.65 45.80 19.88
CA ASP A 15 -21.18 46.26 18.58
C ASP A 15 -20.45 45.15 17.83
N SER A 16 -20.66 45.16 16.53
CA SER A 16 -19.71 44.74 15.49
C SER A 16 -19.34 43.25 15.43
N VAL A 17 -19.95 42.52 14.48
CA VAL A 17 -19.16 41.72 13.50
C VAL A 17 -19.95 41.62 12.19
N SER A 18 -19.89 42.66 11.35
CA SER A 18 -20.07 42.50 9.92
C SER A 18 -18.84 41.78 9.36
N LYS A 19 -18.84 40.44 9.40
CA LYS A 19 -17.77 39.65 8.77
C LYS A 19 -17.99 39.63 7.26
N SER A 20 -17.44 40.66 6.63
CA SER A 20 -17.04 40.70 5.23
C SER A 20 -16.46 39.34 4.82
N TYR A 21 -17.09 38.68 3.85
CA TYR A 21 -16.51 37.58 3.11
C TYR A 21 -15.39 38.13 2.21
N LYS A 22 -14.28 38.54 2.84
CA LYS A 22 -13.02 38.77 2.11
C LYS A 22 -12.58 37.42 1.54
N CYS A 23 -12.45 37.35 0.23
CA CYS A 23 -11.61 36.33 -0.42
C CYS A 23 -10.27 36.32 0.32
N LYS A 24 -9.98 35.23 1.04
CA LYS A 24 -8.68 35.04 1.67
C LYS A 24 -7.63 34.97 0.56
N PRO A 25 -6.51 35.71 0.67
CA PRO A 25 -5.44 35.66 -0.31
C PRO A 25 -4.85 34.25 -0.35
N PHE A 26 -4.31 33.86 -1.49
CA PHE A 26 -3.59 32.60 -1.70
C PHE A 26 -2.61 32.30 -0.55
N GLY A 27 -2.60 31.03 -0.11
CA GLY A 27 -1.97 30.45 1.08
C GLY A 27 -0.84 31.25 1.75
N ASN A 28 -1.08 31.69 2.98
CA ASN A 28 -0.02 32.22 3.84
C ASN A 28 0.89 31.06 4.28
N LEU A 29 2.15 31.04 3.83
CA LEU A 29 3.12 29.95 4.06
C LEU A 29 3.28 29.55 5.55
N ARG A 30 3.05 30.50 6.47
CA ARG A 30 3.01 30.26 7.93
C ARG A 30 1.82 29.41 8.36
N GLU A 31 0.62 29.59 7.80
CA GLU A 31 -0.56 28.76 8.15
C GLU A 31 -0.36 27.31 7.70
N LEU A 32 0.24 27.10 6.53
CA LEU A 32 0.56 25.77 5.99
C LEU A 32 1.63 25.02 6.81
N SER A 33 2.39 25.73 7.65
CA SER A 33 3.48 25.16 8.45
C SER A 33 3.01 24.56 9.78
N HIS A 34 1.86 25.01 10.29
CA HIS A 34 1.25 24.41 11.49
C HIS A 34 0.64 23.05 11.15
N ALA A 35 0.85 22.07 12.02
CA ALA A 35 0.27 20.75 11.85
C ALA A 35 -1.25 20.83 11.98
N LEU A 36 -1.98 20.35 10.98
CA LEU A 36 -3.43 20.19 11.08
C LEU A 36 -3.73 19.01 12.02
N VAL A 37 -4.17 19.33 13.23
CA VAL A 37 -4.65 18.32 14.20
C VAL A 37 -6.01 17.79 13.74
N GLY A 38 -6.30 16.50 13.99
CA GLY A 38 -7.48 15.80 13.48
C GLY A 38 -8.82 16.55 13.68
N GLU A 39 -9.02 17.22 14.81
CA GLU A 39 -10.24 18.02 15.08
C GLU A 39 -10.37 19.27 14.20
N GLN A 40 -9.24 19.85 13.76
CA GLN A 40 -9.23 20.98 12.83
C GLN A 40 -9.35 20.50 11.38
N ALA A 41 -8.85 19.31 11.08
CA ALA A 41 -8.86 18.74 9.73
C ALA A 41 -10.24 18.16 9.35
N TYR A 42 -11.01 17.65 10.32
CA TYR A 42 -12.29 17.00 10.11
C TYR A 42 -13.39 17.62 11.00
N LYS A 43 -14.28 18.43 10.40
CA LYS A 43 -15.31 19.21 11.11
C LYS A 43 -16.71 18.94 10.55
N ASN A 44 -17.72 18.84 11.40
CA ASN A 44 -19.13 18.59 11.02
C ASN A 44 -19.30 17.38 10.08
N ASN A 45 -18.58 16.29 10.35
CA ASN A 45 -18.64 15.05 9.57
C ASN A 45 -18.16 15.19 8.10
N ARG A 46 -17.34 16.21 7.81
CA ARG A 46 -16.71 16.47 6.53
C ARG A 46 -15.25 16.87 6.72
N LEU A 47 -14.42 16.56 5.73
CA LEU A 47 -13.07 17.13 5.66
C LEU A 47 -13.14 18.64 5.46
N THR A 48 -12.25 19.36 6.11
CA THR A 48 -11.97 20.74 5.72
C THR A 48 -11.38 20.78 4.32
N ARG A 49 -11.58 21.88 3.60
CA ARG A 49 -11.02 22.05 2.24
C ARG A 49 -9.51 21.85 2.22
N ALA A 50 -8.80 22.33 3.24
CA ALA A 50 -7.34 22.16 3.36
C ALA A 50 -6.90 20.69 3.46
N ALA A 51 -7.58 19.91 4.30
CA ALA A 51 -7.28 18.48 4.46
C ALA A 51 -7.63 17.67 3.21
N LEU A 52 -8.78 17.97 2.57
CA LEU A 52 -9.18 17.32 1.32
C LEU A 52 -8.17 17.59 0.21
N VAL A 53 -7.78 18.84 0.00
CA VAL A 53 -6.79 19.22 -1.03
C VAL A 53 -5.44 18.56 -0.74
N SER A 54 -4.98 18.55 0.51
CA SER A 54 -3.73 17.89 0.90
C SER A 54 -3.73 16.38 0.60
N LEU A 55 -4.82 15.70 0.93
CA LEU A 55 -4.99 14.27 0.65
C LEU A 55 -5.11 13.97 -0.85
N ALA A 56 -5.79 14.83 -1.60
CA ALA A 56 -5.87 14.71 -3.06
C ALA A 56 -4.50 14.85 -3.71
N ILE A 57 -3.69 15.82 -3.26
CA ILE A 57 -2.30 16.02 -3.73
C ILE A 57 -1.44 14.80 -3.39
N LEU A 58 -1.48 14.31 -2.14
CA LEU A 58 -0.73 13.13 -1.72
C LEU A 58 -1.14 11.88 -2.52
N THR A 59 -2.44 11.70 -2.75
CA THR A 59 -2.96 10.58 -3.55
C THR A 59 -2.49 10.68 -5.00
N PHE A 60 -2.55 11.87 -5.60
CA PHE A 60 -2.08 12.11 -6.96
C PHE A 60 -0.58 11.84 -7.10
N ILE A 61 0.24 12.37 -6.19
CA ILE A 61 1.69 12.13 -6.16
C ILE A 61 2.02 10.64 -6.02
N THR A 62 1.33 9.95 -5.11
CA THR A 62 1.54 8.52 -4.90
C THR A 62 1.11 7.69 -6.11
N PHE A 63 0.04 8.11 -6.79
CA PHE A 63 -0.41 7.52 -8.05
C PHE A 63 0.66 7.68 -9.13
N ILE A 64 1.21 8.89 -9.30
CA ILE A 64 2.26 9.18 -10.30
C ILE A 64 3.48 8.29 -10.08
N GLY A 65 3.90 8.12 -8.82
CA GLY A 65 5.04 7.24 -8.52
C GLY A 65 4.81 5.78 -8.94
N ASN A 66 3.63 5.22 -8.65
CA ASN A 66 3.26 3.87 -9.09
C ASN A 66 3.09 3.80 -10.62
N PHE A 67 2.52 4.85 -11.21
CA PHE A 67 2.34 4.96 -12.64
C PHE A 67 3.69 4.99 -13.38
N ALA A 68 4.65 5.79 -12.92
CA ALA A 68 5.99 5.92 -13.48
C ALA A 68 6.76 4.59 -13.50
N GLN A 69 6.57 3.76 -12.47
CA GLN A 69 7.12 2.41 -12.41
C GLN A 69 6.57 1.52 -13.53
N LEU A 70 5.26 1.55 -13.74
CA LEU A 70 4.57 0.64 -14.65
C LEU A 70 4.70 1.08 -16.11
N GLN A 71 4.79 2.40 -16.35
CA GLN A 71 4.88 3.01 -17.67
C GLN A 71 6.13 2.60 -18.46
N LEU A 72 7.28 2.46 -17.80
CA LEU A 72 8.54 2.13 -18.47
C LEU A 72 8.57 0.70 -19.03
N THR A 73 7.77 -0.21 -18.47
CA THR A 73 7.79 -1.63 -18.86
C THR A 73 7.50 -1.84 -20.35
N ALA A 74 6.62 -1.01 -20.94
CA ALA A 74 6.30 -1.04 -22.37
C ALA A 74 7.41 -0.44 -23.25
N ALA A 75 8.21 0.50 -22.73
CA ALA A 75 9.28 1.16 -23.47
C ALA A 75 10.59 0.36 -23.50
N LEU A 76 10.69 -0.67 -22.66
CA LEU A 76 11.92 -1.40 -22.42
C LEU A 76 12.54 -2.00 -23.70
N PRO A 77 11.79 -2.66 -24.61
CA PRO A 77 12.36 -3.19 -25.85
C PRO A 77 13.00 -2.11 -26.73
N THR A 78 12.40 -0.92 -26.79
CA THR A 78 12.90 0.23 -27.56
C THR A 78 14.22 0.75 -26.97
N ILE A 79 14.28 0.87 -25.64
CA ILE A 79 15.50 1.28 -24.93
C ILE A 79 16.66 0.30 -25.16
N VAL A 80 16.37 -1.01 -25.11
CA VAL A 80 17.35 -2.08 -25.35
C VAL A 80 17.93 -1.99 -26.75
N ARG A 81 17.08 -1.75 -27.77
CA ARG A 81 17.52 -1.57 -29.16
C ARG A 81 18.34 -0.30 -29.36
N GLU A 82 17.92 0.82 -28.77
CA GLU A 82 18.60 2.10 -28.94
C GLU A 82 20.00 2.12 -28.31
N PHE A 83 20.14 1.60 -27.09
CA PHE A 83 21.46 1.53 -26.43
C PHE A 83 22.28 0.30 -26.85
N ASN A 84 21.74 -0.58 -27.70
CA ASN A 84 22.37 -1.82 -28.15
C ASN A 84 22.91 -2.67 -26.98
N ILE A 85 22.11 -2.81 -25.93
CA ILE A 85 22.44 -3.58 -24.72
C ILE A 85 21.70 -4.92 -24.71
N SER A 86 22.08 -5.83 -23.80
CA SER A 86 21.29 -7.04 -23.59
C SER A 86 19.95 -6.71 -22.91
N VAL A 87 18.95 -7.57 -23.12
CA VAL A 87 17.65 -7.50 -22.40
C VAL A 87 17.86 -7.56 -20.89
N THR A 88 18.81 -8.39 -20.42
CA THR A 88 19.15 -8.51 -19.00
C THR A 88 19.67 -7.20 -18.42
N THR A 89 20.53 -6.47 -19.15
CA THR A 89 20.98 -5.14 -18.75
C THR A 89 19.81 -4.16 -18.77
N GLY A 90 18.97 -4.17 -19.80
CA GLY A 90 17.78 -3.30 -19.87
C GLY A 90 16.83 -3.46 -18.68
N GLN A 91 16.55 -4.70 -18.26
CA GLN A 91 15.67 -5.00 -17.12
C GLN A 91 16.13 -4.39 -15.79
N TRP A 92 17.38 -3.92 -15.69
CA TRP A 92 17.79 -3.17 -14.50
C TRP A 92 17.02 -1.87 -14.30
N LEU A 93 16.47 -1.26 -15.35
CA LEU A 93 15.66 -0.04 -15.23
C LEU A 93 14.35 -0.26 -14.45
N THR A 94 13.79 -1.46 -14.49
CA THR A 94 12.59 -1.84 -13.73
C THR A 94 12.96 -2.40 -12.36
N SER A 95 13.96 -3.29 -12.32
CA SER A 95 14.42 -3.94 -11.08
C SER A 95 14.99 -2.96 -10.07
N ILE A 96 15.82 -1.98 -10.49
CA ILE A 96 16.42 -1.00 -9.58
C ILE A 96 15.34 -0.15 -8.89
N PHE A 97 14.25 0.15 -9.61
CA PHE A 97 13.17 0.95 -9.09
C PHE A 97 12.47 0.24 -7.92
N GLN A 98 12.16 -1.04 -8.08
CA GLN A 98 11.59 -1.88 -7.01
C GLN A 98 12.56 -2.05 -5.84
N LEU A 99 13.85 -2.25 -6.13
CA LEU A 99 14.90 -2.40 -5.12
C LEU A 99 14.97 -1.18 -4.20
N ILE A 100 15.03 0.01 -4.80
CA ILE A 100 15.11 1.27 -4.06
C ILE A 100 13.81 1.55 -3.31
N MET A 101 12.63 1.23 -3.87
CA MET A 101 11.38 1.34 -3.12
C MET A 101 11.37 0.44 -1.88
N ALA A 102 11.85 -0.80 -1.98
CA ALA A 102 11.94 -1.72 -0.84
C ALA A 102 12.85 -1.19 0.28
N ILE A 103 13.89 -0.42 -0.07
CA ILE A 103 14.81 0.23 0.87
C ILE A 103 14.19 1.47 1.52
N MET A 104 13.49 2.28 0.72
CA MET A 104 12.93 3.55 1.19
C MET A 104 11.74 3.34 2.14
N VAL A 105 10.98 2.25 2.00
CA VAL A 105 9.82 2.00 2.86
C VAL A 105 10.20 1.85 4.33
N PRO A 106 11.16 1.03 4.77
CA PRO A 106 11.62 1.02 6.16
C PRO A 106 12.11 2.38 6.65
N LEU A 107 12.79 3.14 5.78
CA LEU A 107 13.32 4.47 6.11
C LEU A 107 12.20 5.49 6.36
N THR A 108 10.98 5.27 5.83
CA THR A 108 9.84 6.17 6.09
C THR A 108 9.49 6.29 7.56
N ALA A 109 9.64 5.24 8.36
CA ALA A 109 9.35 5.29 9.80
C ALA A 109 10.23 6.34 10.49
N PHE A 110 11.51 6.40 10.14
CA PHE A 110 12.43 7.43 10.61
C PHE A 110 12.10 8.81 10.03
N LEU A 111 11.89 8.90 8.71
CA LEU A 111 11.65 10.18 8.05
C LEU A 111 10.39 10.87 8.57
N THR A 112 9.31 10.11 8.76
CA THR A 112 8.00 10.63 9.23
C THR A 112 8.02 11.04 10.70
N ARG A 113 8.94 10.49 11.50
CA ARG A 113 9.20 10.95 12.88
C ARG A 113 9.98 12.25 12.92
N ARG A 114 11.03 12.34 12.09
CA ARG A 114 12.03 13.42 12.17
C ARG A 114 11.65 14.67 11.40
N PHE A 115 10.99 14.50 10.26
CA PHE A 115 10.68 15.55 9.31
C PHE A 115 9.17 15.73 9.15
N SER A 116 8.79 16.95 8.78
CA SER A 116 7.39 17.26 8.49
C SER A 116 6.91 16.58 7.20
N THR A 117 5.60 16.31 7.10
CA THR A 117 4.98 15.76 5.87
C THR A 117 5.35 16.58 4.63
N ARG A 118 5.33 17.92 4.72
CA ARG A 118 5.70 18.79 3.59
C ARG A 118 7.17 18.64 3.20
N GLN A 119 8.07 18.60 4.18
CA GLN A 119 9.50 18.41 3.89
C GLN A 119 9.75 17.08 3.18
N ILE A 120 9.11 16.00 3.62
CA ILE A 120 9.26 14.68 2.99
C ILE A 120 8.71 14.73 1.57
N VAL A 121 7.47 15.20 1.38
CA VAL A 121 6.83 15.22 0.05
C VAL A 121 7.58 16.11 -0.94
N ILE A 122 7.94 17.34 -0.54
CA ILE A 122 8.61 18.28 -1.44
C ILE A 122 10.01 17.76 -1.79
N SER A 123 10.80 17.30 -0.82
CA SER A 123 12.15 16.78 -1.07
C SER A 123 12.11 15.54 -1.97
N SER A 124 11.17 14.63 -1.72
CA SER A 124 10.95 13.47 -2.56
C SER A 124 10.54 13.81 -3.99
N MET A 125 9.66 14.81 -4.17
CA MET A 125 9.25 15.24 -5.51
C MET A 125 10.34 15.99 -6.25
N ILE A 126 11.21 16.72 -5.55
CA ILE A 126 12.43 17.28 -6.14
C ILE A 126 13.34 16.17 -6.65
N LEU A 127 13.63 15.16 -5.82
CA LEU A 127 14.44 14.01 -6.24
C LEU A 127 13.81 13.25 -7.41
N PHE A 128 12.49 13.04 -7.36
CA PHE A 128 11.75 12.42 -8.45
C PHE A 128 11.91 13.21 -9.75
N THR A 129 11.67 14.52 -9.71
CA THR A 129 11.74 15.40 -10.88
C THR A 129 13.16 15.48 -11.44
N LEU A 130 14.18 15.60 -10.58
CA LEU A 130 15.58 15.57 -11.00
C LEU A 130 15.95 14.23 -11.64
N GLY A 131 15.48 13.12 -11.09
CA GLY A 131 15.64 11.79 -11.67
C GLY A 131 15.01 11.68 -13.05
N SER A 132 13.77 12.17 -13.21
CA SER A 132 13.06 12.21 -14.48
C SER A 132 13.77 13.07 -15.52
N ILE A 133 14.26 14.26 -15.14
CA ILE A 133 15.02 15.15 -16.03
C ILE A 133 16.33 14.49 -16.45
N MET A 134 17.03 13.84 -15.52
CA MET A 134 18.31 13.18 -15.80
C MET A 134 18.13 11.99 -16.75
N ALA A 135 17.06 11.21 -16.58
CA ALA A 135 16.74 10.14 -17.52
C ALA A 135 16.19 10.64 -18.86
N TRP A 136 15.49 11.76 -18.89
CA TRP A 136 15.07 12.42 -20.13
C TRP A 136 16.27 12.87 -20.96
N LEU A 137 17.28 13.47 -20.33
CA LEU A 137 18.52 13.95 -20.96
C LEU A 137 19.57 12.85 -21.13
N SER A 138 19.24 11.58 -20.86
CA SER A 138 20.22 10.52 -20.89
C SER A 138 20.66 10.15 -22.30
N ASN A 139 21.98 10.16 -22.49
CA ASN A 139 22.66 9.73 -23.72
C ASN A 139 23.20 8.30 -23.62
N ASP A 140 23.29 7.76 -22.40
CA ASP A 140 23.76 6.42 -22.12
C ASP A 140 22.87 5.72 -21.08
N PHE A 141 22.88 4.38 -21.11
CA PHE A 141 22.08 3.55 -20.22
C PHE A 141 22.32 3.83 -18.73
N ILE A 142 23.57 4.08 -18.32
CA ILE A 142 23.92 4.32 -16.91
C ILE A 142 23.28 5.62 -16.38
N MET A 143 23.21 6.65 -17.21
CA MET A 143 22.57 7.91 -16.84
C MET A 143 21.05 7.73 -16.70
N ALA A 144 20.42 6.96 -17.60
CA ALA A 144 19.01 6.58 -17.48
C ALA A 144 18.74 5.78 -16.20
N LEU A 145 19.63 4.84 -15.86
CA LEU A 145 19.54 4.01 -14.66
C LEU A 145 19.72 4.83 -13.37
N ALA A 146 20.65 5.77 -13.37
CA ALA A 146 20.82 6.71 -12.26
C ALA A 146 19.58 7.60 -12.09
N GLY A 147 18.96 8.05 -13.19
CA GLY A 147 17.72 8.82 -13.16
C GLY A 147 16.58 8.02 -12.54
N ARG A 148 16.43 6.76 -12.95
CA ARG A 148 15.47 5.82 -12.36
C ARG A 148 15.69 5.57 -10.87
N THR A 149 16.95 5.54 -10.44
CA THR A 149 17.31 5.40 -9.02
C THR A 149 16.78 6.59 -8.22
N LEU A 150 16.98 7.82 -8.70
CA LEU A 150 16.47 9.03 -8.04
C LEU A 150 14.93 9.09 -8.02
N GLU A 151 14.26 8.70 -9.11
CA GLU A 151 12.80 8.58 -9.16
C GLU A 151 12.26 7.62 -8.10
N ALA A 152 12.93 6.47 -7.95
CA ALA A 152 12.53 5.45 -6.98
C ALA A 152 12.75 5.93 -5.53
N ILE A 153 13.81 6.70 -5.25
CA ILE A 153 14.05 7.30 -3.93
C ILE A 153 12.88 8.24 -3.58
N GLY A 154 12.49 9.10 -4.51
CA GLY A 154 11.37 10.02 -4.33
C GLY A 154 10.05 9.29 -4.11
N THR A 155 9.79 8.25 -4.89
CA THR A 155 8.52 7.52 -4.87
C THR A 155 8.36 6.62 -3.64
N GLY A 156 9.43 5.95 -3.21
CA GLY A 156 9.35 4.86 -2.22
C GLY A 156 8.78 5.27 -0.86
N VAL A 157 8.78 6.57 -0.54
CA VAL A 157 8.27 7.09 0.73
C VAL A 157 6.82 7.61 0.65
N MET A 158 6.26 7.78 -0.55
CA MET A 158 4.96 8.45 -0.75
C MET A 158 3.78 7.63 -0.20
N TRP A 159 3.76 6.31 -0.45
CA TRP A 159 2.66 5.46 -0.01
C TRP A 159 2.52 5.40 1.53
N PRO A 160 3.59 5.12 2.31
CA PRO A 160 3.51 5.17 3.78
C PRO A 160 3.09 6.55 4.32
N VAL A 161 3.63 7.64 3.74
CA VAL A 161 3.29 9.01 4.15
C VAL A 161 1.81 9.31 3.92
N LEU A 162 1.25 8.90 2.79
CA LEU A 162 -0.17 9.01 2.48
C LEU A 162 -1.01 8.24 3.50
N GLN A 163 -0.63 6.99 3.81
CA GLN A 163 -1.33 6.17 4.81
C GLN A 163 -1.34 6.84 6.19
N ILE A 164 -0.18 7.31 6.67
CA ILE A 164 -0.05 7.98 7.96
C ILE A 164 -0.90 9.26 7.99
N THR A 165 -0.88 10.03 6.90
CA THR A 165 -1.65 11.27 6.79
C THR A 165 -3.15 11.00 6.83
N VAL A 166 -3.65 10.00 6.08
CA VAL A 166 -5.06 9.56 6.14
C VAL A 166 -5.46 9.20 7.57
N PHE A 167 -4.62 8.45 8.29
CA PHE A 167 -4.91 8.04 9.66
C PHE A 167 -4.87 9.19 10.68
N SER A 168 -4.04 10.21 10.43
CA SER A 168 -3.97 11.41 11.28
C SER A 168 -5.17 12.35 11.10
N VAL A 169 -5.77 12.34 9.91
CA VAL A 169 -6.86 13.27 9.53
C VAL A 169 -8.24 12.65 9.74
N TYR A 170 -8.44 11.40 9.32
CA TYR A 170 -9.75 10.78 9.38
C TYR A 170 -10.03 10.14 10.74
N PRO A 171 -11.25 10.30 11.28
CA PRO A 171 -11.67 9.56 12.46
C PRO A 171 -11.69 8.06 12.15
N VAL A 172 -11.47 7.24 13.17
CA VAL A 172 -11.39 5.77 13.05
C VAL A 172 -12.59 5.18 12.29
N THR A 173 -13.76 5.79 12.41
CA THR A 173 -15.02 5.36 11.75
C THR A 173 -15.11 5.62 10.25
N ARG A 174 -14.15 6.36 9.66
CA ARG A 174 -14.12 6.68 8.22
C ARG A 174 -12.80 6.36 7.53
N ARG A 175 -11.86 5.75 8.26
CA ARG A 175 -10.55 5.39 7.71
C ARG A 175 -10.68 4.33 6.62
N GLY A 176 -11.66 3.43 6.71
CA GLY A 176 -11.92 2.41 5.70
C GLY A 176 -12.28 3.02 4.35
N MET A 177 -13.29 3.89 4.31
CA MET A 177 -13.71 4.59 3.09
C MET A 177 -12.57 5.43 2.50
N ALA A 178 -11.81 6.14 3.34
CA ALA A 178 -10.68 6.95 2.88
C ALA A 178 -9.61 6.09 2.21
N MET A 179 -9.17 5.02 2.88
CA MET A 179 -8.19 4.07 2.35
C MET A 179 -8.70 3.30 1.13
N GLY A 180 -9.99 2.97 1.08
CA GLY A 180 -10.62 2.34 -0.08
C GLY A 180 -10.66 3.26 -1.30
N SER A 181 -10.86 4.57 -1.10
CA SER A 181 -10.83 5.58 -2.17
C SER A 181 -9.42 5.78 -2.72
N VAL A 182 -8.43 5.86 -1.82
CA VAL A 182 -7.01 5.89 -2.19
C VAL A 182 -6.62 4.63 -2.96
N GLY A 183 -7.06 3.46 -2.48
CA GLY A 183 -6.81 2.19 -3.13
C GLY A 183 -7.40 2.13 -4.54
N MET A 184 -8.67 2.52 -4.71
CA MET A 184 -9.32 2.62 -6.02
C MET A 184 -8.47 3.43 -7.01
N ALA A 185 -7.96 4.58 -6.59
CA ALA A 185 -7.07 5.39 -7.43
C ALA A 185 -5.78 4.64 -7.81
N MET A 186 -5.15 3.95 -6.86
CA MET A 186 -3.93 3.17 -7.14
C MET A 186 -4.17 1.96 -8.05
N SER A 187 -5.33 1.29 -7.93
CA SER A 187 -5.68 0.12 -8.74
C SER A 187 -5.79 0.40 -10.23
N ILE A 188 -5.96 1.68 -10.61
CA ILE A 188 -6.04 2.10 -12.02
C ILE A 188 -4.63 2.20 -12.64
N ALA A 189 -3.58 2.46 -11.85
CA ALA A 189 -2.23 2.69 -12.36
C ALA A 189 -1.67 1.50 -13.17
N PRO A 190 -1.80 0.22 -12.75
CA PRO A 190 -1.32 -0.91 -13.54
C PRO A 190 -2.02 -1.10 -14.89
N ALA A 191 -3.28 -0.69 -15.02
CA ALA A 191 -4.02 -0.81 -16.28
C ALA A 191 -3.63 0.28 -17.28
N ILE A 192 -3.41 1.51 -16.80
CA ILE A 192 -3.12 2.66 -17.67
C ILE A 192 -1.62 2.79 -17.95
N GLY A 193 -0.75 2.40 -17.01
CA GLY A 193 0.70 2.58 -17.08
C GLY A 193 1.33 2.07 -18.39
N PRO A 194 1.31 0.75 -18.66
CA PRO A 194 1.93 0.20 -19.87
C PRO A 194 1.28 0.72 -21.15
N THR A 195 -0.04 0.94 -21.15
CA THR A 195 -0.78 1.45 -22.31
C THR A 195 -0.32 2.85 -22.70
N VAL A 196 -0.28 3.79 -21.74
CA VAL A 196 0.17 5.16 -21.99
C VAL A 196 1.67 5.19 -22.29
N GLY A 197 2.47 4.36 -21.61
CA GLY A 197 3.91 4.25 -21.86
C GLY A 197 4.23 3.76 -23.27
N GLY A 198 3.49 2.75 -23.77
CA GLY A 198 3.63 2.24 -25.14
C GLY A 198 3.28 3.30 -26.17
N VAL A 199 2.09 3.91 -26.06
CA VAL A 199 1.64 4.99 -26.96
C VAL A 199 2.65 6.15 -27.01
N GLN A 200 3.12 6.63 -25.86
CA GLN A 200 4.13 7.68 -25.80
C GLN A 200 5.45 7.27 -26.47
N THR A 201 5.88 6.02 -26.26
CA THR A 201 7.11 5.49 -26.85
C THR A 201 7.00 5.40 -28.36
N ASP A 202 5.86 4.95 -28.89
CA ASP A 202 5.64 4.77 -30.33
C ASP A 202 5.59 6.10 -31.09
N PHE A 203 4.95 7.14 -30.53
CA PHE A 203 4.81 8.44 -31.21
C PHE A 203 5.98 9.40 -30.99
N ASN A 204 6.54 9.45 -29.78
CA ASN A 204 7.49 10.49 -29.37
C ASN A 204 8.81 9.92 -28.83
N GLY A 205 9.00 8.59 -28.90
CA GLY A 205 10.16 7.90 -28.32
C GLY A 205 10.05 7.75 -26.79
N TRP A 206 10.84 6.84 -26.23
CA TRP A 206 10.80 6.50 -24.79
C TRP A 206 11.18 7.69 -23.88
N ARG A 207 11.98 8.64 -24.37
CA ARG A 207 12.36 9.86 -23.63
C ARG A 207 11.15 10.73 -23.27
N SER A 208 10.07 10.66 -24.06
CA SER A 208 8.84 11.41 -23.79
C SER A 208 8.15 11.01 -22.48
N ILE A 209 8.31 9.74 -22.04
CA ILE A 209 7.83 9.25 -20.75
C ILE A 209 8.45 10.10 -19.64
N PHE A 210 9.77 10.22 -19.64
CA PHE A 210 10.52 10.97 -18.64
C PHE A 210 10.27 12.47 -18.67
N LEU A 211 10.07 13.04 -19.86
CA LEU A 211 9.65 14.44 -20.00
C LEU A 211 8.27 14.67 -19.35
N SER A 212 7.30 13.79 -19.63
CA SER A 212 5.96 13.90 -19.05
C SER A 212 5.98 13.75 -17.52
N LEU A 213 6.76 12.81 -16.99
CA LEU A 213 6.99 12.63 -15.55
C LEU A 213 7.67 13.84 -14.92
N SER A 214 8.62 14.47 -15.61
CA SER A 214 9.29 15.69 -15.15
C SER A 214 8.30 16.85 -15.03
N ILE A 215 7.45 17.07 -16.04
CA ILE A 215 6.42 18.13 -16.03
C ILE A 215 5.45 17.90 -14.87
N ILE A 216 4.97 16.66 -14.72
CA ILE A 216 4.05 16.27 -13.65
C ILE A 216 4.72 16.40 -12.27
N GLY A 217 6.01 16.09 -12.17
CA GLY A 217 6.83 16.27 -10.98
C GLY A 217 6.93 17.74 -10.56
N VAL A 218 7.22 18.64 -11.51
CA VAL A 218 7.23 20.09 -11.26
C VAL A 218 5.86 20.58 -10.78
N ILE A 219 4.77 20.16 -11.44
CA ILE A 219 3.41 20.51 -11.01
C ILE A 219 3.15 20.00 -9.59
N SER A 220 3.57 18.78 -9.27
CA SER A 220 3.44 18.17 -7.93
C SER A 220 4.22 18.94 -6.86
N ILE A 221 5.42 19.43 -7.18
CA ILE A 221 6.22 20.28 -6.29
C ILE A 221 5.47 21.59 -6.03
N VAL A 222 5.00 22.26 -7.07
CA VAL A 222 4.27 23.54 -6.97
C VAL A 222 3.01 23.36 -6.13
N LEU A 223 2.20 22.35 -6.42
CA LEU A 223 0.98 22.06 -5.66
C LEU A 223 1.31 21.77 -4.18
N SER A 224 2.36 20.99 -3.91
CA SER A 224 2.77 20.67 -2.55
C SER A 224 3.32 21.88 -1.78
N ALA A 225 4.04 22.76 -2.47
CA ALA A 225 4.58 23.97 -1.86
C ALA A 225 3.46 24.92 -1.39
N PHE A 226 2.40 25.09 -2.20
CA PHE A 226 1.35 26.08 -1.93
C PHE A 226 0.11 25.55 -1.21
N PHE A 227 -0.19 24.25 -1.27
CA PHE A 227 -1.47 23.72 -0.76
C PHE A 227 -1.34 22.60 0.27
N LEU A 228 -0.21 21.90 0.33
CA LEU A 228 -0.01 20.82 1.30
C LEU A 228 0.22 21.39 2.69
N HIS A 229 -0.51 20.88 3.67
CA HIS A 229 -0.30 21.19 5.09
C HIS A 229 0.56 20.12 5.78
N ASN A 230 1.14 20.48 6.92
CA ASN A 230 1.83 19.52 7.78
C ASN A 230 0.83 18.66 8.57
N PHE A 231 1.20 17.40 8.82
CA PHE A 231 0.42 16.47 9.63
C PHE A 231 1.33 15.76 10.64
N GLY A 232 0.77 15.45 11.81
CA GLY A 232 1.47 14.75 12.89
C GLY A 232 2.42 15.63 13.71
N GLU A 233 2.80 15.10 14.88
CA GLU A 233 3.84 15.67 15.75
C GLU A 233 5.22 15.20 15.30
N GLN A 234 6.24 16.05 15.47
CA GLN A 234 7.60 15.78 15.01
C GLN A 234 8.54 15.67 16.20
N ASP A 235 9.37 14.61 16.21
CA ASP A 235 10.46 14.48 17.16
C ASP A 235 11.76 14.96 16.51
N ARG A 236 12.19 16.17 16.87
CA ARG A 236 13.44 16.76 16.37
C ARG A 236 14.69 16.06 16.90
N SER A 237 14.58 15.26 17.96
CA SER A 237 15.70 14.54 18.57
C SER A 237 15.97 13.18 17.92
N ALA A 238 15.06 12.68 17.07
CA ALA A 238 15.22 11.42 16.38
C ALA A 238 16.49 11.42 15.49
N LYS A 239 17.34 10.42 15.67
CA LYS A 239 18.59 10.23 14.91
C LYS A 239 18.47 9.02 14.00
N ALA A 240 19.00 9.14 12.78
CA ALA A 240 19.05 8.02 11.85
C ALA A 240 20.12 7.03 12.31
N ASP A 241 19.75 5.76 12.43
CA ASP A 241 20.74 4.68 12.52
C ASP A 241 21.21 4.33 11.12
N PHE A 242 22.19 5.07 10.60
CA PHE A 242 22.75 4.88 9.26
C PHE A 242 23.27 3.46 9.03
N PHE A 243 23.77 2.80 10.08
CA PHE A 243 24.19 1.41 9.98
C PHE A 243 22.98 0.47 9.80
N SER A 244 21.83 0.77 10.43
CA SER A 244 20.59 0.01 10.20
C SER A 244 20.01 0.27 8.82
N VAL A 245 20.18 1.48 8.28
CA VAL A 245 19.81 1.78 6.89
C VAL A 245 20.66 0.95 5.93
N GLY A 246 21.99 0.92 6.09
CA GLY A 246 22.88 0.06 5.29
C GLY A 246 22.51 -1.42 5.36
N LEU A 247 22.18 -1.91 6.55
CA LEU A 247 21.77 -3.30 6.75
C LEU A 247 20.40 -3.62 6.13
N SER A 248 19.48 -2.65 6.13
CA SER A 248 18.19 -2.74 5.42
C SER A 248 18.39 -2.78 3.90
N ILE A 249 19.34 -1.98 3.38
CA ILE A 249 19.74 -1.99 1.96
C ILE A 249 20.24 -3.37 1.55
N ILE A 250 21.22 -3.90 2.29
CA ILE A 250 21.81 -5.21 1.97
C ILE A 250 20.76 -6.32 2.16
N GLY A 251 19.99 -6.26 3.23
CA GLY A 251 18.98 -7.26 3.57
C GLY A 251 17.84 -7.33 2.55
N PHE A 252 16.99 -6.31 2.52
CA PHE A 252 15.82 -6.30 1.64
C PHE A 252 16.24 -6.23 0.17
N GLY A 253 17.29 -5.46 -0.14
CA GLY A 253 17.81 -5.39 -1.50
C GLY A 253 18.32 -6.74 -1.98
N GLY A 254 19.13 -7.45 -1.19
CA GLY A 254 19.66 -8.77 -1.57
C GLY A 254 18.56 -9.81 -1.79
N VAL A 255 17.54 -9.85 -0.90
CA VAL A 255 16.42 -10.78 -1.06
C VAL A 255 15.62 -10.46 -2.32
N MET A 256 15.25 -9.19 -2.54
CA MET A 256 14.51 -8.80 -3.74
C MET A 256 15.30 -9.06 -5.01
N PHE A 257 16.58 -8.70 -5.01
CA PHE A 257 17.47 -8.93 -6.14
C PHE A 257 17.58 -10.43 -6.47
N GLY A 258 17.73 -11.29 -5.47
CA GLY A 258 17.77 -12.74 -5.66
C GLY A 258 16.50 -13.25 -6.34
N PHE A 259 15.33 -12.95 -5.77
CA PHE A 259 14.05 -13.42 -6.30
C PHE A 259 13.74 -12.87 -7.69
N THR A 260 13.99 -11.59 -7.95
CA THR A 260 13.75 -10.99 -9.27
C THR A 260 14.64 -11.61 -10.36
N ASN A 261 15.86 -12.05 -10.02
CA ASN A 261 16.79 -12.63 -11.00
C ASN A 261 16.66 -14.16 -11.16
N ILE A 262 15.92 -14.85 -10.29
CA ILE A 262 15.62 -16.28 -10.48
C ILE A 262 14.92 -16.51 -11.83
N GLU A 263 14.04 -15.60 -12.25
CA GLU A 263 13.32 -15.72 -13.52
C GLU A 263 14.26 -15.63 -14.73
N ALA A 264 15.32 -14.81 -14.66
CA ALA A 264 16.23 -14.56 -15.77
C ALA A 264 17.40 -15.56 -15.86
N TYR A 265 17.98 -15.95 -14.71
CA TYR A 265 19.18 -16.79 -14.66
C TYR A 265 18.91 -18.22 -14.20
N GLY A 266 17.66 -18.53 -13.85
CA GLY A 266 17.27 -19.83 -13.31
C GLY A 266 17.66 -20.03 -11.85
N ILE A 267 17.11 -21.10 -11.25
CA ILE A 267 17.31 -21.46 -9.85
C ILE A 267 18.74 -21.94 -9.60
N SER A 268 19.41 -22.59 -10.54
CA SER A 268 20.74 -23.17 -10.32
C SER A 268 21.88 -22.14 -10.35
N SER A 269 21.59 -20.88 -10.70
CA SER A 269 22.62 -19.85 -10.83
C SER A 269 23.08 -19.32 -9.46
N ALA A 270 24.40 -19.29 -9.25
CA ALA A 270 25.02 -18.65 -8.10
C ALA A 270 24.68 -17.16 -7.99
N PHE A 271 24.39 -16.50 -9.14
CA PHE A 271 23.96 -15.09 -9.18
C PHE A 271 22.57 -14.85 -8.58
N SER A 272 21.73 -15.88 -8.49
CA SER A 272 20.40 -15.80 -7.85
C SER A 272 20.49 -16.12 -6.36
N TRP A 273 21.22 -17.18 -5.98
CA TRP A 273 21.30 -17.64 -4.59
C TRP A 273 22.21 -16.82 -3.69
N ALA A 274 23.35 -16.35 -4.18
CA ALA A 274 24.30 -15.62 -3.34
C ALA A 274 23.71 -14.30 -2.79
N PRO A 275 23.07 -13.44 -3.60
CA PRO A 275 22.40 -12.24 -3.09
C PRO A 275 21.21 -12.57 -2.18
N MET A 276 20.49 -13.66 -2.46
CA MET A 276 19.36 -14.10 -1.65
C MET A 276 19.78 -14.57 -0.26
N LEU A 277 20.89 -15.31 -0.16
CA LEU A 277 21.49 -15.74 1.12
C LEU A 277 22.02 -14.53 1.89
N VAL A 278 22.81 -13.66 1.25
CA VAL A 278 23.32 -12.43 1.86
C VAL A 278 22.18 -11.54 2.34
N GLY A 279 21.14 -11.38 1.52
CA GLY A 279 19.93 -10.65 1.87
C GLY A 279 19.20 -11.25 3.05
N THR A 280 19.01 -12.58 3.08
CA THR A 280 18.35 -13.28 4.19
C THR A 280 19.12 -13.11 5.49
N CYS A 281 20.44 -13.27 5.46
CA CYS A 281 21.31 -13.01 6.61
C CYS A 281 21.25 -11.53 7.03
N GLY A 282 21.23 -10.60 6.07
CA GLY A 282 21.10 -9.17 6.31
C GLY A 282 19.78 -8.78 6.98
N VAL A 283 18.65 -9.35 6.52
CA VAL A 283 17.32 -9.15 7.14
C VAL A 283 17.30 -9.75 8.54
N ALA A 284 17.83 -10.97 8.73
CA ALA A 284 17.89 -11.60 10.04
C ALA A 284 18.69 -10.76 11.04
N TRP A 285 19.86 -10.26 10.62
CA TRP A 285 20.68 -9.36 11.43
C TRP A 285 19.95 -8.03 11.69
N PHE A 286 19.32 -7.45 10.67
CA PHE A 286 18.54 -6.22 10.84
C PHE A 286 17.45 -6.39 11.91
N ILE A 287 16.67 -7.47 11.85
CA ILE A 287 15.62 -7.78 12.83
C ILE A 287 16.23 -7.96 14.24
N MET A 288 17.27 -8.77 14.38
CA MET A 288 17.94 -8.99 15.67
C MET A 288 18.44 -7.67 16.28
N ARG A 289 18.99 -6.78 15.44
CA ARG A 289 19.49 -5.48 15.89
C ARG A 289 18.37 -4.54 16.31
N GLN A 290 17.26 -4.47 15.58
CA GLN A 290 16.11 -3.64 15.99
C GLN A 290 15.53 -4.12 17.33
N LEU A 291 15.45 -5.45 17.54
CA LEU A 291 15.00 -6.02 18.80
C LEU A 291 15.95 -5.70 19.96
N ARG A 292 17.28 -5.82 19.74
CA ARG A 292 18.29 -5.45 20.75
C ARG A 292 18.31 -3.95 21.05
N ALA A 293 18.18 -3.10 20.03
CA ALA A 293 18.14 -1.65 20.21
C ALA A 293 16.96 -1.24 21.11
N HIS A 294 15.78 -1.82 20.84
CA HIS A 294 14.59 -1.61 21.67
C HIS A 294 14.78 -2.13 23.10
N ALA A 295 15.33 -3.34 23.28
CA ALA A 295 15.59 -3.90 24.61
C ALA A 295 16.60 -3.07 25.42
N GLY A 296 17.57 -2.43 24.75
CA GLY A 296 18.56 -1.54 25.37
C GLY A 296 18.11 -0.09 25.54
N GLY A 297 16.81 0.22 25.37
CA GLY A 297 16.26 1.57 25.56
C GLY A 297 16.62 2.59 24.47
N LYS A 298 17.25 2.16 23.37
CA LYS A 298 17.55 3.03 22.21
C LYS A 298 16.34 3.06 21.27
N GLN A 299 16.10 4.21 20.64
CA GLN A 299 15.05 4.32 19.63
C GLN A 299 15.46 3.52 18.36
N PRO A 300 14.71 2.45 17.99
CA PRO A 300 14.99 1.67 16.79
C PRO A 300 14.63 2.45 15.52
N LEU A 301 15.27 2.12 14.39
CA LEU A 301 14.94 2.68 13.07
C LEU A 301 13.53 2.27 12.64
N LEU A 302 13.17 1.01 12.93
CA LEU A 302 11.87 0.42 12.65
C LEU A 302 11.41 -0.30 13.91
N GLY A 303 10.34 0.18 14.54
CA GLY A 303 9.80 -0.44 15.74
C GLY A 303 9.06 -1.74 15.44
N ILE A 304 9.80 -2.84 15.29
CA ILE A 304 9.27 -4.20 15.04
C ILE A 304 8.31 -4.65 16.18
N ASN A 305 8.37 -3.99 17.34
CA ASN A 305 7.48 -4.23 18.47
C ASN A 305 5.98 -4.11 18.14
N VAL A 306 5.61 -3.40 17.08
CA VAL A 306 4.22 -3.37 16.57
C VAL A 306 3.68 -4.79 16.26
N LEU A 307 4.55 -5.74 15.92
CA LEU A 307 4.19 -7.15 15.70
C LEU A 307 3.86 -7.92 16.99
N LYS A 308 4.08 -7.35 18.18
CA LYS A 308 3.56 -7.96 19.43
C LYS A 308 2.04 -7.85 19.50
N ASN A 309 1.44 -6.84 18.84
CA ASN A 309 0.00 -6.76 18.75
C ASN A 309 -0.53 -7.84 17.80
N ARG A 310 -1.18 -8.85 18.37
CA ARG A 310 -1.72 -10.00 17.64
C ARG A 310 -2.61 -9.60 16.46
N TYR A 311 -3.43 -8.56 16.61
CA TYR A 311 -4.34 -8.10 15.55
C TYR A 311 -3.57 -7.47 14.39
N PHE A 312 -2.57 -6.63 14.69
CA PHE A 312 -1.70 -6.05 13.68
C PHE A 312 -0.93 -7.13 12.90
N THR A 313 -0.41 -8.14 13.61
CA THR A 313 0.34 -9.24 12.99
C THR A 313 -0.53 -10.11 12.08
N ILE A 314 -1.75 -10.46 12.51
CA ILE A 314 -2.70 -11.20 11.67
C ILE A 314 -3.06 -10.38 10.42
N GLY A 315 -3.35 -9.09 10.59
CA GLY A 315 -3.68 -8.23 9.45
C GLY A 315 -2.52 -8.07 8.47
N THR A 316 -1.29 -7.91 8.98
CA THR A 316 -0.08 -7.85 8.15
C THR A 316 0.17 -9.18 7.43
N ALA A 317 0.01 -10.32 8.11
CA ALA A 317 0.15 -11.64 7.48
C ALA A 317 -0.86 -11.85 6.34
N CYS A 318 -2.13 -11.47 6.55
CA CYS A 318 -3.14 -11.49 5.50
C CYS A 318 -2.80 -10.56 4.33
N ALA A 319 -2.28 -9.36 4.59
CA ALA A 319 -1.84 -8.44 3.53
C ALA A 319 -0.69 -9.01 2.71
N CYS A 320 0.28 -9.67 3.36
CA CYS A 320 1.38 -10.38 2.72
C CYS A 320 0.90 -11.51 1.82
N LEU A 321 0.03 -12.39 2.33
CA LEU A 321 -0.55 -13.50 1.56
C LEU A 321 -1.37 -13.00 0.38
N THR A 322 -2.09 -11.88 0.55
CA THR A 322 -2.84 -11.24 -0.55
C THR A 322 -1.91 -10.74 -1.65
N PHE A 323 -0.79 -10.10 -1.29
CA PHE A 323 0.19 -9.62 -2.28
C PHE A 323 0.97 -10.74 -2.95
N PHE A 324 1.26 -11.81 -2.23
CA PHE A 324 1.78 -13.04 -2.81
C PHE A 324 0.82 -13.56 -3.89
N ALA A 325 -0.47 -13.77 -3.54
CA ALA A 325 -1.49 -14.24 -4.47
C ALA A 325 -1.74 -13.30 -5.66
N PHE A 326 -1.52 -11.99 -5.48
CA PHE A 326 -1.58 -10.99 -6.56
C PHE A 326 -0.44 -11.16 -7.55
N SER A 327 0.80 -11.14 -7.04
CA SER A 327 2.01 -11.25 -7.85
C SER A 327 2.07 -12.57 -8.62
N SER A 328 1.74 -13.67 -7.95
CA SER A 328 1.69 -15.02 -8.51
C SER A 328 0.91 -15.16 -9.84
N ILE A 329 -0.27 -14.54 -9.95
CA ILE A 329 -1.09 -14.67 -11.17
C ILE A 329 -0.65 -13.71 -12.27
N MET A 330 -0.02 -12.59 -11.92
CA MET A 330 0.40 -11.57 -12.87
C MET A 330 1.35 -12.11 -13.94
N VAL A 331 2.10 -13.17 -13.63
CA VAL A 331 3.01 -13.85 -14.57
C VAL A 331 2.39 -15.10 -15.18
N VAL A 332 1.79 -15.98 -14.35
CA VAL A 332 1.30 -17.30 -14.79
C VAL A 332 0.19 -17.20 -15.85
N ILE A 333 -0.76 -16.27 -15.71
CA ILE A 333 -1.91 -16.19 -16.61
C ILE A 333 -1.54 -15.63 -18.00
N PRO A 334 -0.75 -14.54 -18.12
CA PRO A 334 -0.25 -14.12 -19.43
C PRO A 334 0.53 -15.20 -20.15
N LEU A 335 1.38 -15.97 -19.44
CA LEU A 335 2.12 -17.09 -20.02
C LEU A 335 1.18 -18.16 -20.59
N TYR A 336 0.16 -18.56 -19.84
CA TYR A 336 -0.83 -19.51 -20.34
C TYR A 336 -1.58 -18.98 -21.58
N ILE A 337 -2.02 -17.71 -21.57
CA ILE A 337 -2.77 -17.12 -22.69
C ILE A 337 -1.90 -16.98 -23.95
N GLN A 338 -0.63 -16.59 -23.79
CA GLN A 338 0.25 -16.26 -24.92
C GLN A 338 1.03 -17.48 -25.41
N SER A 339 1.72 -18.19 -24.50
CA SER A 339 2.61 -19.30 -24.85
C SER A 339 1.84 -20.60 -25.11
N ASP A 340 0.85 -20.94 -24.26
CA ASP A 340 0.15 -22.23 -24.39
C ASP A 340 -1.05 -22.13 -25.34
N ARG A 341 -1.79 -21.02 -25.27
CA ARG A 341 -3.00 -20.81 -26.08
C ARG A 341 -2.75 -20.07 -27.39
N GLY A 342 -1.56 -19.50 -27.60
CA GLY A 342 -1.17 -18.82 -28.83
C GLY A 342 -1.91 -17.50 -29.10
N PHE A 343 -2.63 -16.94 -28.11
CA PHE A 343 -3.28 -15.64 -28.28
C PHE A 343 -2.26 -14.50 -28.24
N SER A 344 -2.62 -13.38 -28.86
CA SER A 344 -1.79 -12.17 -28.81
C SER A 344 -1.71 -11.56 -27.41
N ALA A 345 -0.65 -10.82 -27.13
CA ALA A 345 -0.49 -10.04 -25.90
C ALA A 345 -1.67 -9.06 -25.66
N THR A 346 -2.22 -8.47 -26.73
CA THR A 346 -3.39 -7.60 -26.68
C THR A 346 -4.62 -8.32 -26.12
N MET A 347 -4.88 -9.54 -26.58
CA MET A 347 -5.98 -10.36 -26.06
C MET A 347 -5.76 -10.72 -24.60
N SER A 348 -4.52 -11.05 -24.20
CA SER A 348 -4.17 -11.29 -22.79
C SER A 348 -4.48 -10.08 -21.91
N GLY A 349 -4.08 -8.88 -22.35
CA GLY A 349 -4.40 -7.62 -21.65
C GLY A 349 -5.91 -7.39 -21.52
N LEU A 350 -6.67 -7.55 -22.61
CA LEU A 350 -8.13 -7.37 -22.63
C LEU A 350 -8.86 -8.35 -21.71
N VAL A 351 -8.40 -9.61 -21.64
CA VAL A 351 -8.98 -10.64 -20.76
C VAL A 351 -8.79 -10.29 -19.28
N LEU A 352 -7.65 -9.69 -18.93
CA LEU A 352 -7.30 -9.32 -17.55
C LEU A 352 -7.89 -7.97 -17.11
N LEU A 353 -8.15 -7.08 -18.06
CA LEU A 353 -8.60 -5.69 -17.83
C LEU A 353 -9.89 -5.58 -17.00
N PRO A 354 -10.96 -6.38 -17.24
CA PRO A 354 -12.15 -6.35 -16.37
C PRO A 354 -11.81 -6.54 -14.90
N GLY A 355 -10.83 -7.40 -14.59
CA GLY A 355 -10.36 -7.62 -13.23
C GLY A 355 -9.79 -6.37 -12.57
N ALA A 356 -9.07 -5.52 -13.30
CA ALA A 356 -8.58 -4.25 -12.74
C ALA A 356 -9.75 -3.33 -12.32
N PHE A 357 -10.81 -3.25 -13.12
CA PHE A 357 -12.03 -2.51 -12.78
C PHE A 357 -12.74 -3.11 -11.57
N GLY A 358 -12.88 -4.45 -11.53
CA GLY A 358 -13.45 -5.16 -10.38
C GLY A 358 -12.70 -4.84 -9.09
N MET A 359 -11.37 -4.87 -9.12
CA MET A 359 -10.53 -4.50 -7.97
C MET A 359 -10.77 -3.06 -7.53
N ALA A 360 -10.71 -2.09 -8.46
CA ALA A 360 -10.87 -0.68 -8.14
C ALA A 360 -12.22 -0.38 -7.47
N ILE A 361 -13.30 -0.92 -8.03
CA ILE A 361 -14.66 -0.78 -7.50
C ILE A 361 -14.77 -1.44 -6.13
N SER A 362 -14.31 -2.68 -6.00
CA SER A 362 -14.36 -3.44 -4.75
C SER A 362 -13.52 -2.84 -3.64
N GLN A 363 -12.40 -2.16 -3.93
CA GLN A 363 -11.62 -1.47 -2.90
C GLN A 363 -12.38 -0.31 -2.26
N TYR A 364 -13.08 0.49 -3.07
CA TYR A 364 -13.89 1.58 -2.54
C TYR A 364 -15.06 1.05 -1.69
N PHE A 365 -15.81 0.08 -2.22
CA PHE A 365 -16.93 -0.52 -1.48
C PHE A 365 -16.46 -1.29 -0.24
N GLY A 366 -15.34 -2.01 -0.33
CA GLY A 366 -14.75 -2.74 0.79
C GLY A 366 -14.32 -1.82 1.91
N GLY A 367 -13.73 -0.66 1.59
CA GLY A 367 -13.43 0.38 2.57
C GLY A 367 -14.68 0.89 3.28
N ARG A 368 -15.76 1.16 2.53
CA ARG A 368 -17.04 1.60 3.11
C ARG A 368 -17.72 0.50 3.95
N MET A 369 -17.61 -0.75 3.53
CA MET A 369 -18.14 -1.90 4.27
C MET A 369 -17.35 -2.14 5.56
N LEU A 370 -16.04 -1.91 5.57
CA LEU A 370 -15.22 -1.95 6.79
C LEU A 370 -15.77 -0.97 7.83
N ASP A 371 -16.01 0.28 7.44
CA ASP A 371 -16.52 1.31 8.35
C ASP A 371 -17.92 0.95 8.91
N ARG A 372 -18.77 0.32 8.09
CA ARG A 372 -20.15 -0.03 8.48
C ARG A 372 -20.23 -1.32 9.31
N PHE A 373 -19.62 -2.39 8.82
CA PHE A 373 -19.79 -3.76 9.31
C PHE A 373 -18.60 -4.28 10.12
N GLY A 374 -17.47 -3.56 10.15
CA GLY A 374 -16.22 -4.04 10.73
C GLY A 374 -15.43 -4.93 9.75
N VAL A 375 -14.20 -5.29 10.13
CA VAL A 375 -13.27 -6.00 9.23
C VAL A 375 -13.70 -7.44 8.96
N ARG A 376 -14.31 -8.12 9.95
CA ARG A 376 -14.52 -9.57 9.90
C ARG A 376 -15.41 -10.03 8.73
N PRO A 377 -16.66 -9.51 8.57
CA PRO A 377 -17.50 -9.96 7.46
C PRO A 377 -16.91 -9.59 6.10
N VAL A 378 -16.24 -8.44 6.01
CA VAL A 378 -15.65 -7.93 4.76
C VAL A 378 -14.45 -8.75 4.34
N ALA A 379 -13.52 -9.01 5.27
CA ALA A 379 -12.35 -9.84 5.01
C ALA A 379 -12.73 -11.30 4.75
N MET A 380 -13.70 -11.86 5.49
CA MET A 380 -14.20 -13.22 5.22
C MET A 380 -14.78 -13.31 3.82
N ALA A 381 -15.70 -12.41 3.43
CA ALA A 381 -16.26 -12.39 2.09
C ALA A 381 -15.17 -12.23 1.02
N GLY A 382 -14.25 -11.27 1.18
CA GLY A 382 -13.16 -11.05 0.23
C GLY A 382 -12.24 -12.25 0.08
N SER A 383 -11.84 -12.89 1.19
CA SER A 383 -10.98 -14.08 1.17
C SER A 383 -11.66 -15.31 0.56
N LEU A 384 -12.96 -15.51 0.79
CA LEU A 384 -13.73 -16.60 0.19
C LEU A 384 -13.96 -16.38 -1.30
N ILE A 385 -14.26 -15.15 -1.72
CA ILE A 385 -14.39 -14.79 -3.15
C ILE A 385 -13.05 -15.00 -3.87
N LEU A 386 -11.94 -14.59 -3.24
CA LEU A 386 -10.60 -14.80 -3.80
C LEU A 386 -10.27 -16.30 -3.90
N LEU A 387 -10.56 -17.08 -2.86
CA LEU A 387 -10.36 -18.53 -2.86
C LEU A 387 -11.19 -19.18 -3.97
N PHE A 388 -12.49 -18.88 -4.02
CA PHE A 388 -13.40 -19.46 -5.02
C PHE A 388 -12.94 -19.15 -6.44
N GLY A 389 -12.62 -17.89 -6.73
CA GLY A 389 -12.08 -17.51 -8.03
C GLY A 389 -10.75 -18.20 -8.35
N THR A 390 -9.88 -18.42 -7.36
CA THR A 390 -8.59 -19.11 -7.56
C THR A 390 -8.78 -20.61 -7.81
N VAL A 391 -9.70 -21.26 -7.09
CA VAL A 391 -10.06 -22.67 -7.31
C VAL A 391 -10.65 -22.86 -8.71
N MET A 392 -11.57 -22.00 -9.13
CA MET A 392 -12.17 -22.09 -10.47
C MET A 392 -11.16 -21.80 -11.58
N MET A 393 -10.19 -20.92 -11.34
CA MET A 393 -9.07 -20.69 -12.24
C MET A 393 -8.15 -21.93 -12.34
N SER A 394 -8.02 -22.73 -11.27
CA SER A 394 -7.21 -23.95 -11.28
C SER A 394 -7.79 -25.11 -12.12
N LEU A 395 -9.02 -24.96 -12.61
CA LEU A 395 -9.71 -25.92 -13.49
C LEU A 395 -9.50 -25.63 -14.99
N ILE A 396 -8.55 -24.76 -15.32
CA ILE A 396 -8.23 -24.41 -16.71
C ILE A 396 -7.55 -25.59 -17.44
N ASP A 397 -7.93 -25.81 -18.69
CA ASP A 397 -7.41 -26.82 -19.62
C ASP A 397 -7.15 -26.17 -21.01
N MET A 398 -6.56 -26.89 -21.97
CA MET A 398 -6.25 -26.42 -23.32
C MET A 398 -7.49 -25.94 -24.08
N HIS A 399 -8.64 -26.58 -23.86
CA HIS A 399 -9.90 -26.27 -24.55
C HIS A 399 -10.80 -25.30 -23.77
N THR A 400 -10.36 -24.81 -22.61
CA THR A 400 -11.17 -23.90 -21.79
C THR A 400 -11.48 -22.61 -22.55
N TRP A 401 -12.72 -22.16 -22.46
CA TRP A 401 -13.15 -20.90 -23.08
C TRP A 401 -12.36 -19.71 -22.52
N ILE A 402 -11.83 -18.83 -23.37
CA ILE A 402 -10.95 -17.72 -22.93
C ILE A 402 -11.63 -16.80 -21.90
N TRP A 403 -12.94 -16.61 -22.00
CA TRP A 403 -13.72 -15.79 -21.07
C TRP A 403 -13.87 -16.42 -19.69
N TRP A 404 -13.68 -17.73 -19.54
CA TRP A 404 -13.54 -18.37 -18.23
C TRP A 404 -12.44 -17.71 -17.41
N ILE A 405 -11.29 -17.45 -18.02
CA ILE A 405 -10.14 -16.79 -17.38
C ILE A 405 -10.53 -15.38 -16.98
N SER A 406 -11.22 -14.64 -17.85
CA SER A 406 -11.64 -13.27 -17.58
C SER A 406 -12.63 -13.20 -16.39
N ILE A 407 -13.64 -14.07 -16.38
CA ILE A 407 -14.67 -14.14 -15.32
C ILE A 407 -14.05 -14.47 -13.97
N TRP A 408 -13.17 -15.48 -13.92
CA TRP A 408 -12.56 -15.88 -12.67
C TRP A 408 -11.47 -14.92 -12.22
N GLN A 409 -10.73 -14.32 -13.15
CA GLN A 409 -9.82 -13.22 -12.80
C GLN A 409 -10.58 -12.01 -12.25
N PHE A 410 -11.71 -11.66 -12.86
CA PHE A 410 -12.60 -10.61 -12.34
C PHE A 410 -13.08 -10.91 -10.92
N THR A 411 -13.54 -12.14 -10.69
CA THR A 411 -13.97 -12.61 -9.37
C THR A 411 -12.84 -12.53 -8.34
N ARG A 412 -11.63 -12.99 -8.69
CA ARG A 412 -10.45 -12.93 -7.80
C ARG A 412 -10.10 -11.49 -7.42
N GLN A 413 -10.12 -10.59 -8.40
CA GLN A 413 -9.80 -9.18 -8.21
C GLN A 413 -10.84 -8.45 -7.34
N ILE A 414 -12.11 -8.82 -7.44
CA ILE A 414 -13.15 -8.40 -6.49
C ILE A 414 -12.81 -8.86 -5.06
N GLY A 415 -12.44 -10.13 -4.90
CA GLY A 415 -12.02 -10.70 -3.62
C GLY A 415 -10.82 -9.95 -3.01
N MET A 416 -9.81 -9.64 -3.83
CA MET A 416 -8.67 -8.82 -3.40
C MET A 416 -9.07 -7.41 -2.99
N GLY A 417 -10.01 -6.78 -3.71
CA GLY A 417 -10.48 -5.44 -3.37
C GLY A 417 -11.15 -5.38 -2.00
N PHE A 418 -11.99 -6.36 -1.68
CA PHE A 418 -12.62 -6.49 -0.36
C PHE A 418 -11.68 -6.93 0.76
N LEU A 419 -10.50 -7.46 0.44
CA LEU A 419 -9.56 -7.96 1.43
C LEU A 419 -8.44 -6.95 1.73
N LEU A 420 -7.74 -6.48 0.70
CA LEU A 420 -6.46 -5.79 0.85
C LEU A 420 -6.59 -4.48 1.65
N MET A 421 -7.45 -3.56 1.22
CA MET A 421 -7.59 -2.27 1.89
C MET A 421 -8.27 -2.39 3.26
N PRO A 422 -9.35 -3.17 3.42
CA PRO A 422 -9.98 -3.36 4.73
C PRO A 422 -9.05 -3.98 5.78
N VAL A 423 -8.33 -5.05 5.44
CA VAL A 423 -7.42 -5.72 6.36
C VAL A 423 -6.22 -4.83 6.71
N THR A 424 -5.63 -4.16 5.73
CA THR A 424 -4.53 -3.21 5.98
C THR A 424 -4.99 -2.08 6.92
N THR A 425 -6.16 -1.51 6.65
CA THR A 425 -6.71 -0.41 7.47
C THR A 425 -7.00 -0.87 8.89
N TRP A 426 -7.60 -2.05 9.04
CA TRP A 426 -7.87 -2.64 10.34
C TRP A 426 -6.59 -2.91 11.14
N SER A 427 -5.56 -3.47 10.50
CA SER A 427 -4.28 -3.77 11.17
C SER A 427 -3.68 -2.50 11.79
N LEU A 428 -3.66 -1.40 11.04
CA LEU A 428 -3.12 -0.12 11.49
C LEU A 428 -4.03 0.57 12.52
N ASN A 429 -5.35 0.34 12.49
CA ASN A 429 -6.28 0.85 13.49
C ASN A 429 -6.05 0.24 14.89
N CYS A 430 -5.34 -0.89 14.97
CA CYS A 430 -4.98 -1.52 16.24
C CYS A 430 -3.75 -0.88 16.92
N LEU A 431 -3.07 0.05 16.25
CA LEU A 431 -1.85 0.70 16.74
C LEU A 431 -2.14 2.11 17.29
N GLN A 432 -1.27 2.56 18.20
CA GLN A 432 -1.31 3.94 18.69
C GLN A 432 -0.80 4.92 17.62
N GLN A 433 -1.16 6.20 17.73
CA GLN A 433 -0.80 7.21 16.73
C GLN A 433 0.73 7.39 16.57
N SER A 434 1.50 7.21 17.64
CA SER A 434 2.97 7.22 17.65
C SER A 434 3.60 5.99 16.96
N GLU A 435 2.86 4.89 16.87
CA GLU A 435 3.28 3.62 16.28
C GLU A 435 2.89 3.49 14.80
N LEU A 436 2.01 4.37 14.28
CA LEU A 436 1.52 4.30 12.89
C LEU A 436 2.64 4.37 11.86
N GLY A 437 3.69 5.16 12.11
CA GLY A 437 4.87 5.25 11.25
C GLY A 437 5.60 3.91 11.12
N ASP A 438 5.85 3.25 12.26
CA ASP A 438 6.46 1.92 12.29
C ASP A 438 5.53 0.87 11.66
N GLY A 439 4.25 0.87 12.04
CA GLY A 439 3.26 -0.09 11.55
C GLY A 439 3.10 -0.02 10.03
N SER A 440 2.95 1.17 9.47
CA SER A 440 2.84 1.37 8.02
C SER A 440 4.12 0.90 7.31
N ALA A 441 5.30 1.25 7.82
CA ALA A 441 6.56 0.82 7.24
C ALA A 441 6.73 -0.72 7.31
N VAL A 442 6.42 -1.35 8.45
CA VAL A 442 6.48 -2.82 8.60
C VAL A 442 5.52 -3.50 7.62
N THR A 443 4.24 -3.12 7.60
CA THR A 443 3.24 -3.74 6.73
C THR A 443 3.63 -3.58 5.25
N ASN A 444 4.07 -2.40 4.82
CA ASN A 444 4.43 -2.16 3.42
C ASN A 444 5.74 -2.86 3.02
N THR A 445 6.71 -2.98 3.94
CA THR A 445 7.98 -3.69 3.68
C THR A 445 7.72 -5.17 3.51
N MET A 446 6.98 -5.77 4.46
CA MET A 446 6.61 -7.18 4.37
C MET A 446 5.79 -7.45 3.12
N ARG A 447 4.79 -6.61 2.82
CA ARG A 447 3.95 -6.75 1.63
C ARG A 447 4.74 -6.73 0.32
N GLN A 448 5.73 -5.85 0.20
CA GLN A 448 6.62 -5.82 -0.98
C GLN A 448 7.49 -7.08 -1.07
N LEU A 449 8.08 -7.50 0.06
CA LEU A 449 8.87 -8.72 0.14
C LEU A 449 8.07 -9.94 -0.34
N TRP A 450 6.86 -10.13 0.19
CA TRP A 450 5.98 -11.24 -0.20
C TRP A 450 5.46 -11.12 -1.63
N GLY A 451 5.25 -9.90 -2.13
CA GLY A 451 4.91 -9.66 -3.53
C GLY A 451 6.01 -10.11 -4.49
N ALA A 452 7.26 -9.74 -4.22
CA ALA A 452 8.38 -10.12 -5.08
C ALA A 452 8.80 -11.60 -4.94
N ILE A 453 8.46 -12.28 -3.84
CA ILE A 453 8.60 -13.74 -3.72
C ILE A 453 7.50 -14.48 -4.51
N GLY A 454 6.30 -13.91 -4.60
CA GLY A 454 5.10 -14.60 -5.11
C GLY A 454 5.15 -15.07 -6.56
N ALA A 455 5.67 -14.23 -7.47
CA ALA A 455 5.79 -14.61 -8.88
C ALA A 455 6.90 -15.66 -9.11
N PRO A 456 8.16 -15.45 -8.68
CA PRO A 456 9.24 -16.40 -8.92
C PRO A 456 8.96 -17.78 -8.34
N VAL A 457 8.42 -17.88 -7.12
CA VAL A 457 8.12 -19.18 -6.49
C VAL A 457 7.11 -19.97 -7.32
N LEU A 458 6.07 -19.33 -7.85
CA LEU A 458 5.07 -20.02 -8.67
C LEU A 458 5.58 -20.34 -10.07
N VAL A 459 6.40 -19.47 -10.68
CA VAL A 459 7.03 -19.77 -11.99
C VAL A 459 7.98 -20.97 -11.86
N VAL A 460 8.78 -21.02 -10.81
CA VAL A 460 9.64 -22.17 -10.48
C VAL A 460 8.82 -23.44 -10.28
N THR A 461 7.72 -23.33 -9.54
CA THR A 461 6.82 -24.45 -9.30
C THR A 461 6.23 -24.96 -10.62
N MET A 462 5.75 -24.05 -11.48
CA MET A 462 5.24 -24.35 -12.82
C MET A 462 6.27 -25.10 -13.65
N ALA A 463 7.49 -24.55 -13.78
CA ALA A 463 8.58 -25.16 -14.54
C ALA A 463 8.95 -26.56 -14.02
N THR A 464 8.95 -26.73 -12.69
CA THR A 464 9.23 -28.04 -12.06
C THR A 464 8.16 -29.06 -12.43
N PHE A 465 6.88 -28.70 -12.33
CA PHE A 465 5.79 -29.61 -12.70
C PHE A 465 5.75 -29.93 -14.20
N THR A 466 6.09 -28.96 -15.06
CA THR A 466 6.25 -29.18 -16.50
C THR A 466 7.37 -30.19 -16.78
N GLN A 467 8.54 -30.03 -16.15
CA GLN A 467 9.65 -31.00 -16.28
C GLN A 467 9.25 -32.39 -15.78
N TRP A 468 8.57 -32.47 -14.64
CA TRP A 468 8.05 -33.74 -14.10
C TRP A 468 7.11 -34.44 -15.08
N HIS A 469 6.24 -33.69 -15.76
CA HIS A 469 5.33 -34.26 -16.76
C HIS A 469 6.08 -34.83 -17.98
N HIS A 470 7.13 -34.15 -18.45
CA HIS A 470 8.00 -34.67 -19.51
C HIS A 470 8.69 -35.97 -19.11
N LEU A 471 9.17 -36.06 -17.86
CA LEU A 471 9.81 -37.28 -17.35
C LEU A 471 8.82 -38.45 -17.24
N LEU A 472 7.57 -38.19 -16.88
CA LEU A 472 6.53 -39.23 -16.70
C LEU A 472 5.98 -39.77 -18.01
N THR A 473 5.85 -38.92 -19.03
CA THR A 473 5.24 -39.30 -20.32
C THR A 473 6.25 -39.90 -21.30
N GLY A 474 7.56 -39.69 -21.08
CA GLY A 474 8.61 -40.18 -21.98
C GLY A 474 8.61 -39.52 -23.36
N VAL A 475 7.69 -38.58 -23.59
CA VAL A 475 7.59 -37.78 -24.80
C VAL A 475 8.56 -36.62 -24.63
N GLY A 476 9.55 -36.53 -25.52
CA GLY A 476 10.44 -35.37 -25.62
C GLY A 476 9.66 -34.09 -25.97
N SER A 477 10.36 -33.06 -26.46
CA SER A 477 9.84 -31.71 -26.75
C SER A 477 8.64 -31.60 -27.74
N ALA A 478 8.02 -32.71 -28.14
CA ALA A 478 6.85 -32.77 -29.01
C ALA A 478 5.53 -32.36 -28.31
N ASP A 479 5.44 -32.44 -26.99
CA ASP A 479 4.21 -32.13 -26.20
C ASP A 479 4.41 -31.01 -25.16
N ASN A 480 5.23 -30.01 -25.50
CA ASN A 480 5.57 -28.88 -24.62
C ASN A 480 4.34 -28.12 -24.08
N VAL A 481 3.27 -28.03 -24.87
CA VAL A 481 2.05 -27.30 -24.48
C VAL A 481 1.27 -28.06 -23.41
N ALA A 482 1.10 -29.38 -23.54
CA ALA A 482 0.39 -30.19 -22.55
C ALA A 482 1.12 -30.20 -21.19
N ALA A 483 2.45 -30.32 -21.21
CA ALA A 483 3.28 -30.25 -20.01
C ALA A 483 3.26 -28.86 -19.35
N SER A 484 3.23 -27.79 -20.16
CA SER A 484 3.09 -26.41 -19.67
C SER A 484 1.74 -26.20 -18.98
N ILE A 485 0.65 -26.64 -19.59
CA ILE A 485 -0.71 -26.55 -19.02
C ILE A 485 -0.81 -27.34 -17.70
N PHE A 486 -0.22 -28.53 -17.64
CA PHE A 486 -0.14 -29.30 -16.39
C PHE A 486 0.59 -28.51 -15.28
N GLY A 487 1.71 -27.88 -15.63
CA GLY A 487 2.45 -26.98 -14.73
C GLY A 487 1.59 -25.81 -14.25
N VAL A 488 0.85 -25.16 -15.14
CA VAL A 488 -0.07 -24.05 -14.83
C VAL A 488 -1.18 -24.51 -13.88
N GLN A 489 -1.82 -25.65 -14.14
CA GLN A 489 -2.88 -26.21 -13.28
C GLN A 489 -2.39 -26.44 -11.86
N TRP A 490 -1.27 -27.14 -11.68
CA TRP A 490 -0.73 -27.42 -10.34
C TRP A 490 -0.28 -26.16 -9.62
N THR A 491 0.28 -25.21 -10.35
CA THR A 491 0.66 -23.89 -9.82
C THR A 491 -0.56 -23.13 -9.31
N LEU A 492 -1.67 -23.13 -10.06
CA LEU A 492 -2.93 -22.50 -9.63
C LEU A 492 -3.59 -23.25 -8.47
N ARG A 493 -3.46 -24.58 -8.39
CA ARG A 493 -3.91 -25.37 -7.23
C ARG A 493 -3.11 -25.05 -5.97
N ILE A 494 -1.79 -24.89 -6.08
CA ILE A 494 -0.95 -24.45 -4.96
C ILE A 494 -1.32 -23.03 -4.54
N SER A 495 -1.55 -22.13 -5.51
CA SER A 495 -2.09 -20.80 -5.21
C SER A 495 -3.44 -20.89 -4.50
N ALA A 496 -4.32 -21.83 -4.88
CA ALA A 496 -5.60 -22.04 -4.22
C ALA A 496 -5.42 -22.49 -2.76
N ILE A 497 -4.50 -23.41 -2.48
CA ILE A 497 -4.13 -23.84 -1.13
C ILE A 497 -3.64 -22.64 -0.29
N ILE A 498 -2.78 -21.80 -0.84
CA ILE A 498 -2.28 -20.59 -0.15
C ILE A 498 -3.44 -19.63 0.16
N THR A 499 -4.35 -19.40 -0.80
CA THR A 499 -5.55 -18.58 -0.55
C THR A 499 -6.51 -19.22 0.45
N ALA A 500 -6.56 -20.55 0.54
CA ALA A 500 -7.37 -21.27 1.52
C ALA A 500 -6.78 -21.10 2.92
N ILE A 501 -5.46 -21.24 3.09
CA ILE A 501 -4.76 -20.94 4.35
C ILE A 501 -5.03 -19.50 4.77
N MET A 502 -4.93 -18.55 3.84
CA MET A 502 -5.27 -17.15 4.10
C MET A 502 -6.73 -16.98 4.55
N ALA A 503 -7.69 -17.63 3.89
CA ALA A 503 -9.09 -17.60 4.31
C ALA A 503 -9.29 -18.18 5.71
N LEU A 504 -8.59 -19.27 6.06
CA LEU A 504 -8.61 -19.83 7.42
C LEU A 504 -8.01 -18.85 8.43
N ILE A 505 -6.89 -18.21 8.13
CA ILE A 505 -6.29 -17.16 8.98
C ILE A 505 -7.28 -16.00 9.18
N VAL A 506 -8.01 -15.61 8.14
CA VAL A 506 -9.04 -14.57 8.26
C VAL A 506 -10.19 -15.03 9.16
N ILE A 507 -10.72 -16.25 8.96
CA ILE A 507 -11.86 -16.80 9.71
C ILE A 507 -11.52 -16.97 11.20
N PHE A 508 -10.32 -17.49 11.50
CA PHE A 508 -9.90 -17.81 12.87
C PHE A 508 -9.16 -16.66 13.56
N GLY A 509 -8.38 -15.89 12.81
CA GLY A 509 -7.52 -14.83 13.31
C GLY A 509 -8.22 -13.48 13.44
N VAL A 510 -9.19 -13.16 12.58
CA VAL A 510 -9.97 -11.93 12.69
C VAL A 510 -11.13 -12.16 13.68
N LYS A 511 -10.78 -12.32 14.95
CA LYS A 511 -11.70 -12.44 16.10
C LYS A 511 -11.38 -11.36 17.13
N GLY A 512 -12.30 -11.03 18.03
CA GLY A 512 -12.02 -10.19 19.20
C GLY A 512 -12.44 -8.73 19.11
N GLU A 513 -12.09 -7.99 20.16
CA GLU A 513 -12.66 -6.69 20.57
C GLU A 513 -12.51 -5.54 19.56
N GLY A 514 -11.60 -5.64 18.59
CA GLY A 514 -11.39 -4.67 17.51
C GLY A 514 -11.90 -5.11 16.13
N ALA A 515 -12.54 -6.28 16.03
CA ALA A 515 -13.11 -6.81 14.78
C ALA A 515 -14.56 -6.39 14.54
N GLY A 516 -15.19 -5.73 15.53
CA GLY A 516 -16.56 -5.25 15.49
C GLY A 516 -16.75 -3.96 14.68
N SER A 517 -18.01 -3.63 14.39
CA SER A 517 -18.39 -2.40 13.67
C SER A 517 -17.73 -1.17 14.30
N ALA A 518 -17.38 -0.17 13.49
CA ALA A 518 -16.86 1.11 13.95
C ALA A 518 -17.76 1.78 15.01
N HIS A 519 -19.05 1.42 15.05
CA HIS A 519 -20.00 1.83 16.08
C HIS A 519 -19.64 1.30 17.49
N GLN A 520 -19.16 0.06 17.59
CA GLN A 520 -18.74 -0.56 18.86
C GLN A 520 -17.40 0.04 19.35
N LEU A 521 -16.48 0.33 18.43
CA LEU A 521 -15.23 1.04 18.75
C LEU A 521 -15.51 2.48 19.22
N ALA A 522 -16.42 3.19 18.55
CA ALA A 522 -16.82 4.54 18.94
C ALA A 522 -17.54 4.59 20.30
N ARG A 523 -18.48 3.66 20.56
CA ARG A 523 -19.12 3.54 21.89
C ARG A 523 -18.10 3.30 22.99
N ARG A 524 -17.11 2.44 22.77
CA ARG A 524 -16.08 2.15 23.77
C ARG A 524 -15.12 3.31 24.01
N ALA A 525 -14.78 4.08 22.98
CA ALA A 525 -14.01 5.31 23.16
C ALA A 525 -14.77 6.32 24.03
N ILE A 526 -16.09 6.42 23.83
CA ILE A 526 -16.98 7.23 24.67
C ILE A 526 -17.05 6.68 26.11
N ASP A 527 -17.16 5.36 26.28
CA ASP A 527 -17.21 4.73 27.60
C ASP A 527 -15.89 4.90 28.37
N ARG A 528 -14.73 4.77 27.71
CA ARG A 528 -13.42 5.05 28.32
C ARG A 528 -13.27 6.52 28.73
N MET A 529 -13.81 7.46 27.95
CA MET A 529 -13.82 8.87 28.33
C MET A 529 -14.77 9.15 29.51
N ARG A 530 -15.90 8.42 29.63
CA ARG A 530 -16.79 8.50 30.80
C ARG A 530 -16.13 8.00 32.07
N VAL A 531 -15.38 6.90 32.01
CA VAL A 531 -14.67 6.35 33.17
C VAL A 531 -13.61 7.32 33.71
N LEU A 532 -12.97 8.11 32.84
CA LEU A 532 -12.01 9.15 33.24
C LEU A 532 -12.67 10.45 33.74
N HIS A 533 -13.97 10.62 33.56
CA HIS A 533 -14.73 11.82 33.94
C HIS A 533 -15.61 11.63 35.18
N ILE A 534 -15.47 10.53 35.93
CA ILE A 534 -16.06 10.44 37.26
C ILE A 534 -15.18 11.30 38.19
N PRO A 535 -15.64 12.46 38.68
CA PRO A 535 -14.94 13.15 39.73
C PRO A 535 -15.01 12.24 40.96
N HIS A 536 -13.90 12.00 41.64
CA HIS A 536 -13.91 11.49 43.01
C HIS A 536 -14.64 12.51 43.90
N ALA A 537 -15.96 12.44 43.91
CA ALA A 537 -16.80 13.13 44.88
C ALA A 537 -16.87 12.24 46.12
N SER A 538 -16.02 12.62 47.10
CA SER A 538 -16.23 12.48 48.55
C SER A 538 -16.77 11.14 49.08
N GLU A 539 -15.86 10.28 49.54
CA GLU A 539 -16.15 9.40 50.68
C GLU A 539 -15.30 9.87 51.87
N HIS A 540 -15.90 10.68 52.74
CA HIS A 540 -15.45 10.86 54.11
C HIS A 540 -16.68 10.78 55.03
N LYS A 541 -16.77 9.64 55.74
CA LYS A 541 -17.38 9.40 57.07
C LYS A 541 -18.88 9.71 57.25
N ASP A 542 -19.68 8.70 57.63
CA ASP A 542 -19.93 8.43 59.06
C ASP A 542 -20.66 7.11 59.33
N VAL A 543 -20.44 6.64 60.55
CA VAL A 543 -20.80 5.36 61.17
C VAL A 543 -22.20 5.43 61.79
N MET A 544 -23.00 4.36 61.68
CA MET A 544 -23.79 3.69 62.75
C MET A 544 -25.06 3.00 62.22
N HIS A 545 -25.27 1.75 62.70
CA HIS A 545 -26.52 1.06 63.08
C HIS A 545 -27.79 1.26 62.23
N ASP A 546 -28.62 0.27 61.89
CA ASP A 546 -28.96 -1.00 62.55
C ASP A 546 -29.83 -1.85 61.59
N HIS A 547 -30.02 -3.14 61.90
CA HIS A 547 -31.19 -4.04 61.67
C HIS A 547 -32.18 -3.74 60.49
N THR A 548 -32.68 -4.66 59.66
CA THR A 548 -33.02 -6.10 59.75
C THR A 548 -33.70 -6.54 58.42
N HIS A 549 -33.86 -7.87 58.25
CA HIS A 549 -34.90 -8.57 57.47
C HIS A 549 -34.72 -8.89 55.95
N HIS A 550 -34.40 -10.18 55.73
CA HIS A 550 -35.18 -11.20 55.01
C HIS A 550 -35.64 -11.01 53.53
N GLN A 551 -35.19 -12.01 52.73
CA GLN A 551 -35.94 -12.80 51.72
C GLN A 551 -36.79 -12.07 50.66
N TYR A 552 -36.42 -12.22 49.38
CA TYR A 552 -36.92 -13.27 48.47
C TYR A 552 -36.07 -13.37 47.20
#